data_AF-A0A7C7L1F3-F1
#
_entry.id   AF-A0A7C7L1F3-F1
#
_cell.length_a   1.000
_cell.length_b   1.000
_cell.length_c   1.000
_cell.angle_alpha   90.00
_cell.angle_beta   90.00
_cell.angle_gamma   90.00
#
_symmetry.space_group_name_H-M   'P 1'
#
loop_
_entity.id
_entity.type
_entity.pdbx_description
1 polymer ?
#
loop_
_entity_poly.entity_id
_entity_poly.type
_entity_poly.pdbx_seq_one_letter_code
_entity_poly.pdbx_strand_id
1 'polypeptide(L)'
;GMQLHTGIKVESLDELFAQGFNAIFIEIGTQRPVRLGIEGEEHHCVIDGLSFLKRVNLGERFDIGKRIGVIGGGNVAIDAARVALRLGAEEVIILYRRTRTEMPALGEEIEAAIEEGVKIEFLVTPRRIIPQNNCIDVELIRMRLGAPDETGRRRPIPIEGSEFRMNFDTLIVAIGQTTDIPEGFGLELTQRGLIKVDQETLATSREGVFAGGDVVLGPSSVIEAIAQGRIAAESIDKFLGGTGEIDEQLTDEDKPDMWMGRIEGFAQLHKVTVRHLPPLQRKMNFEEVELGYTEEEAVAEAIRCLRCDLRFYLSPPLRTIICGGNS
;
A
#
# COMPACT_ATOMS: atom_id res chain seq x y z
N GLY A 1 -19.79 12.67 20.65
CA GLY A 1 -18.40 12.39 20.24
C GLY A 1 -18.25 10.90 20.02
N MET A 2 -17.30 10.48 19.17
CA MET A 2 -17.02 9.08 18.86
C MET A 2 -16.45 8.34 20.09
N GLN A 3 -16.88 7.09 20.30
CA GLN A 3 -16.34 6.19 21.32
C GLN A 3 -15.44 5.13 20.67
N LEU A 4 -14.27 4.88 21.26
CA LEU A 4 -13.30 3.90 20.75
C LEU A 4 -13.12 2.79 21.78
N HIS A 5 -13.32 1.54 21.35
CA HIS A 5 -13.11 0.35 22.16
C HIS A 5 -11.99 -0.48 21.54
N THR A 6 -10.88 -0.68 22.26
CA THR A 6 -9.70 -1.42 21.79
C THR A 6 -9.55 -2.76 22.51
N GLY A 7 -8.78 -3.68 21.91
CA GLY A 7 -8.58 -5.02 22.47
C GLY A 7 -9.80 -5.95 22.35
N ILE A 8 -10.81 -5.54 21.59
CA ILE A 8 -12.03 -6.31 21.33
C ILE A 8 -11.97 -6.80 19.89
N LYS A 9 -12.07 -8.12 19.70
CA LYS A 9 -12.29 -8.73 18.39
C LYS A 9 -13.77 -9.04 18.24
N VAL A 10 -14.38 -8.56 17.16
CA VAL A 10 -15.78 -8.84 16.83
C VAL A 10 -15.81 -10.14 16.03
N GLU A 11 -16.48 -11.17 16.54
CA GLU A 11 -16.63 -12.47 15.85
C GLU A 11 -18.03 -12.65 15.24
N SER A 12 -19.02 -11.89 15.70
CA SER A 12 -20.42 -11.99 15.26
C SER A 12 -21.06 -10.61 15.11
N LEU A 13 -21.73 -10.38 13.97
CA LEU A 13 -22.52 -9.17 13.76
C LEU A 13 -23.86 -9.23 14.50
N ASP A 14 -24.38 -10.43 14.78
CA ASP A 14 -25.65 -10.62 15.49
C ASP A 14 -25.54 -10.14 16.93
N GLU A 15 -24.38 -10.30 17.55
CA GLU A 15 -24.11 -9.78 18.90
C GLU A 15 -24.15 -8.25 18.94
N LEU A 16 -23.71 -7.58 17.86
CA LEU A 16 -23.80 -6.13 17.75
C LEU A 16 -25.25 -5.69 17.56
N PHE A 17 -26.01 -6.35 16.69
CA PHE A 17 -27.44 -6.07 16.56
C PHE A 17 -28.19 -6.31 17.89
N ALA A 18 -27.86 -7.37 18.62
CA ALA A 18 -28.44 -7.66 19.94
C ALA A 18 -28.08 -6.60 21.01
N GLN A 19 -26.94 -5.92 20.87
CA GLN A 19 -26.55 -4.78 21.70
C GLN A 19 -27.29 -3.48 21.35
N GLY A 20 -28.09 -3.48 20.27
CA GLY A 20 -28.92 -2.34 19.86
C GLY A 20 -28.32 -1.46 18.78
N PHE A 21 -27.23 -1.87 18.12
CA PHE A 21 -26.69 -1.14 16.97
C PHE A 21 -27.64 -1.26 15.77
N ASN A 22 -28.01 -0.13 15.15
CA ASN A 22 -28.94 -0.10 14.01
C ASN A 22 -28.26 -0.26 12.64
N ALA A 23 -26.99 0.12 12.56
CA ALA A 23 -26.17 -0.03 11.36
C ALA A 23 -24.74 -0.39 11.76
N ILE A 24 -24.05 -1.15 10.91
CA ILE A 24 -22.67 -1.60 11.13
C ILE A 24 -21.86 -1.33 9.87
N PHE A 25 -20.70 -0.69 10.04
CA PHE A 25 -19.72 -0.52 8.97
C PHE A 25 -18.49 -1.38 9.24
N ILE A 26 -18.08 -2.18 8.25
CA ILE A 26 -16.97 -3.12 8.35
C ILE A 26 -15.78 -2.57 7.56
N GLU A 27 -14.72 -2.21 8.28
CA GLU A 27 -13.46 -1.71 7.73
C GLU A 27 -12.26 -2.41 8.41
N ILE A 28 -12.28 -3.74 8.44
CA ILE A 28 -11.23 -4.54 9.12
C ILE A 28 -9.96 -4.73 8.28
N GLY A 29 -9.97 -4.27 7.03
CA GLY A 29 -8.85 -4.38 6.10
C GLY A 29 -8.48 -5.82 5.69
N THR A 30 -7.25 -6.02 5.22
CA THR A 30 -6.70 -7.33 4.83
C THR A 30 -5.56 -7.75 5.75
N GLN A 31 -5.90 -8.27 6.92
CA GLN A 31 -4.91 -8.49 7.99
C GLN A 31 -4.11 -9.79 7.86
N ARG A 32 -4.54 -10.70 6.98
CA ARG A 32 -3.93 -12.03 6.88
C ARG A 32 -2.90 -12.08 5.76
N PRO A 33 -1.65 -12.51 6.01
CA PRO A 33 -0.65 -12.62 4.97
C PRO A 33 -0.94 -13.79 4.03
N VAL A 34 -0.62 -13.62 2.75
CA VAL A 34 -0.66 -14.69 1.76
C VAL A 34 0.58 -15.57 1.93
N ARG A 35 0.37 -16.88 2.04
CA ARG A 35 1.43 -17.88 2.14
C ARG A 35 1.94 -18.29 0.76
N LEU A 36 3.23 -18.60 0.65
CA LEU A 36 3.91 -19.14 -0.53
C LEU A 36 3.37 -20.52 -0.90
N GLY A 37 2.97 -21.33 0.09
CA GLY A 37 2.49 -22.69 -0.12
C GLY A 37 3.59 -23.65 -0.55
N ILE A 38 4.82 -23.43 -0.06
CA ILE A 38 6.00 -24.24 -0.38
C ILE A 38 6.51 -24.99 0.85
N GLU A 39 7.27 -26.07 0.60
CA GLU A 39 7.92 -26.81 1.67
C GLU A 39 8.90 -25.91 2.46
N GLY A 40 8.87 -26.02 3.80
CA GLY A 40 9.77 -25.30 4.70
C GLY A 40 9.34 -23.87 5.07
N GLU A 41 8.18 -23.39 4.58
CA GLU A 41 7.66 -22.04 4.87
C GLU A 41 7.39 -21.78 6.36
N GLU A 42 7.09 -22.80 7.16
CA GLU A 42 6.81 -22.65 8.60
C GLU A 42 8.09 -22.51 9.47
N HIS A 43 9.27 -22.43 8.85
CA HIS A 43 10.53 -22.27 9.58
C HIS A 43 10.61 -20.90 10.27
N HIS A 44 11.16 -20.83 11.47
CA HIS A 44 11.19 -19.61 12.29
C HIS A 44 11.96 -18.42 11.66
N CYS A 45 12.89 -18.70 10.74
CA CYS A 45 13.59 -17.67 9.94
C CYS A 45 12.72 -17.07 8.81
N VAL A 46 11.54 -17.64 8.54
CA VAL A 46 10.60 -17.14 7.54
C VAL A 46 9.57 -16.27 8.25
N ILE A 47 9.54 -14.99 7.89
CA ILE A 47 8.72 -13.99 8.58
C ILE A 47 7.82 -13.31 7.55
N ASP A 48 6.57 -13.06 7.89
CA ASP A 48 5.68 -12.22 7.10
C ASP A 48 6.14 -10.75 7.13
N GLY A 49 6.12 -10.09 5.97
CA GLY A 49 6.56 -8.70 5.80
C GLY A 49 5.76 -7.70 6.63
N LEU A 50 4.43 -7.85 6.71
CA LEU A 50 3.62 -6.96 7.55
C LEU A 50 3.92 -7.15 9.03
N SER A 51 3.98 -8.41 9.47
CA SER A 51 4.29 -8.77 10.86
C SER A 51 5.67 -8.25 11.25
N PHE A 52 6.66 -8.39 10.36
CA PHE A 52 7.99 -7.83 10.52
C PHE A 52 7.93 -6.30 10.73
N LEU A 53 7.32 -5.56 9.81
CA LEU A 53 7.20 -4.09 9.91
C LEU A 53 6.45 -3.65 11.16
N LYS A 54 5.36 -4.34 11.51
CA LYS A 54 4.57 -4.08 12.72
C LYS A 54 5.41 -4.24 13.98
N ARG A 55 6.17 -5.33 14.10
CA ARG A 55 7.04 -5.60 15.26
C ARG A 55 8.11 -4.54 15.42
N VAL A 56 8.74 -4.12 14.31
CA VAL A 56 9.73 -3.03 14.31
C VAL A 56 9.09 -1.71 14.78
N ASN A 57 7.90 -1.37 14.26
CA ASN A 57 7.17 -0.17 14.67
C ASN A 57 6.74 -0.18 16.15
N LEU A 58 6.51 -1.37 16.73
CA LEU A 58 6.24 -1.54 18.15
C LEU A 58 7.52 -1.49 19.02
N GLY A 59 8.69 -1.26 18.41
CA GLY A 59 9.97 -1.15 19.11
C GLY A 59 10.56 -2.50 19.53
N GLU A 60 10.06 -3.61 18.98
CA GLU A 60 10.66 -4.92 19.24
C GLU A 60 12.08 -5.00 18.69
N ARG A 61 13.00 -5.49 19.52
CA ARG A 61 14.36 -5.80 19.09
C ARG A 61 14.44 -7.28 18.80
N PHE A 62 14.76 -7.62 17.56
CA PHE A 62 15.08 -8.99 17.19
C PHE A 62 16.26 -9.00 16.21
N ASP A 63 17.10 -10.03 16.35
CA ASP A 63 18.24 -10.24 15.48
C ASP A 63 17.74 -10.74 14.13
N ILE A 64 17.88 -9.92 13.10
CA ILE A 64 17.46 -10.26 11.74
C ILE A 64 18.55 -11.04 10.98
N GLY A 65 19.77 -11.07 11.50
CA GLY A 65 20.94 -11.60 10.81
C GLY A 65 21.57 -10.61 9.83
N LYS A 66 22.50 -11.10 9.02
CA LYS A 66 23.33 -10.30 8.11
C LYS A 66 22.84 -10.34 6.67
N ARG A 67 22.32 -11.50 6.23
CA ARG A 67 21.92 -11.72 4.83
C ARG A 67 20.43 -12.01 4.74
N ILE A 68 19.67 -11.05 4.21
CA ILE A 68 18.21 -11.05 4.23
C ILE A 68 17.66 -11.23 2.82
N GLY A 69 16.72 -12.17 2.66
CA GLY A 69 15.93 -12.32 1.45
C GLY A 69 14.56 -11.70 1.65
N VAL A 70 14.04 -10.99 0.65
CA VAL A 70 12.67 -10.44 0.68
C VAL A 70 11.92 -10.91 -0.57
N ILE A 71 10.86 -11.69 -0.43
CA ILE A 71 10.07 -12.17 -1.56
C ILE A 71 8.90 -11.22 -1.81
N GLY A 72 8.89 -10.57 -2.96
CA GLY A 72 7.83 -9.63 -3.32
C GLY A 72 8.32 -8.54 -4.26
N GLY A 73 7.41 -7.64 -4.64
CA GLY A 73 7.76 -6.47 -5.46
C GLY A 73 6.85 -5.27 -5.27
N GLY A 74 5.93 -5.32 -4.30
CA GLY A 74 5.10 -4.18 -3.91
C GLY A 74 5.74 -3.36 -2.80
N ASN A 75 5.05 -2.31 -2.34
CA ASN A 75 5.57 -1.37 -1.34
C ASN A 75 6.03 -2.06 -0.06
N VAL A 76 5.25 -3.01 0.47
CA VAL A 76 5.63 -3.81 1.67
C VAL A 76 6.99 -4.50 1.50
N ALA A 77 7.32 -4.97 0.29
CA ALA A 77 8.61 -5.63 0.03
C ALA A 77 9.77 -4.62 0.03
N ILE A 78 9.54 -3.43 -0.53
CA ILE A 78 10.52 -2.33 -0.51
C ILE A 78 10.73 -1.84 0.93
N ASP A 79 9.66 -1.59 1.66
CA ASP A 79 9.70 -1.12 3.04
C ASP A 79 10.42 -2.13 3.93
N ALA A 80 10.07 -3.42 3.82
CA ALA A 80 10.74 -4.48 4.57
C ALA A 80 12.24 -4.56 4.25
N ALA A 81 12.62 -4.39 2.99
CA ALA A 81 14.03 -4.40 2.59
C ALA A 81 14.81 -3.22 3.15
N ARG A 82 14.25 -2.00 3.09
CA ARG A 82 14.88 -0.79 3.63
C ARG A 82 14.96 -0.82 5.16
N VAL A 83 13.90 -1.29 5.82
CA VAL A 83 13.90 -1.50 7.28
C VAL A 83 14.92 -2.56 7.70
N ALA A 84 15.07 -3.65 6.95
CA ALA A 84 16.11 -4.65 7.23
C ALA A 84 17.52 -4.05 7.21
N LEU A 85 17.82 -3.15 6.25
CA LEU A 85 19.09 -2.40 6.24
C LEU A 85 19.24 -1.53 7.49
N ARG A 86 18.17 -0.85 7.93
CA ARG A 86 18.16 -0.01 9.15
C ARG A 86 18.37 -0.81 10.43
N LEU A 87 18.00 -2.08 10.43
CA LEU A 87 18.27 -3.01 11.54
C LEU A 87 19.70 -3.59 11.52
N GLY A 88 20.52 -3.21 10.54
CA GLY A 88 21.93 -3.60 10.47
C GLY A 88 22.24 -4.78 9.56
N ALA A 89 21.32 -5.19 8.68
CA ALA A 89 21.63 -6.18 7.66
C ALA A 89 22.79 -5.72 6.75
N GLU A 90 23.75 -6.60 6.49
CA GLU A 90 24.89 -6.34 5.60
C GLU A 90 24.50 -6.48 4.13
N GLU A 91 23.61 -7.42 3.82
CA GLU A 91 23.10 -7.67 2.47
C GLU A 91 21.59 -7.93 2.50
N VAL A 92 20.84 -7.18 1.70
CA VAL A 92 19.41 -7.38 1.50
C VAL A 92 19.13 -7.60 0.02
N ILE A 93 18.41 -8.68 -0.30
CA ILE A 93 18.09 -9.08 -1.67
C ILE A 93 16.58 -9.27 -1.81
N ILE A 94 15.94 -8.45 -2.65
CA ILE A 94 14.57 -8.66 -3.08
C ILE A 94 14.56 -9.73 -4.18
N LEU A 95 13.77 -10.77 -3.98
CA LEU A 95 13.52 -11.86 -4.92
C LEU A 95 12.18 -11.62 -5.60
N TYR A 96 12.22 -11.25 -6.88
CA TYR A 96 11.01 -10.91 -7.63
C TYR A 96 10.80 -11.78 -8.86
N ARG A 97 9.58 -12.34 -8.99
CA ARG A 97 9.24 -13.31 -10.04
C ARG A 97 9.05 -12.70 -11.44
N ARG A 98 9.00 -11.37 -11.57
CA ARG A 98 8.85 -10.65 -12.86
C ARG A 98 10.00 -9.66 -13.04
N THR A 99 9.92 -8.78 -14.04
CA THR A 99 10.93 -7.72 -14.27
C THR A 99 10.53 -6.42 -13.60
N ARG A 100 11.44 -5.44 -13.57
CA ARG A 100 11.21 -4.11 -13.00
C ARG A 100 9.92 -3.45 -13.52
N THR A 101 9.62 -3.59 -14.81
CA THR A 101 8.43 -2.99 -15.44
C THR A 101 7.11 -3.49 -14.84
N GLU A 102 7.06 -4.71 -14.31
CA GLU A 102 5.86 -5.25 -13.68
C GLU A 102 5.86 -5.13 -12.15
N MET A 103 6.85 -4.48 -11.53
CA MET A 103 6.85 -4.26 -10.07
C MET A 103 5.66 -3.36 -9.68
N PRO A 104 4.84 -3.76 -8.70
CA PRO A 104 3.77 -2.90 -8.19
C PRO A 104 4.26 -1.67 -7.42
N ALA A 105 5.47 -1.71 -6.85
CA ALA A 105 6.01 -0.59 -6.10
C ALA A 105 6.26 0.64 -6.99
N LEU A 106 6.14 1.83 -6.39
CA LEU A 106 6.44 3.09 -7.08
C LEU A 106 7.89 3.14 -7.55
N GLY A 107 8.12 3.70 -8.74
CA GLY A 107 9.46 3.76 -9.34
C GLY A 107 10.48 4.46 -8.45
N GLU A 108 10.07 5.56 -7.83
CA GLU A 108 10.88 6.36 -6.90
C GLU A 108 11.28 5.56 -5.65
N GLU A 109 10.37 4.77 -5.08
CA GLU A 109 10.65 3.88 -3.95
C GLU A 109 11.64 2.76 -4.30
N ILE A 110 11.52 2.21 -5.52
CA ILE A 110 12.46 1.20 -6.03
C ILE A 110 13.86 1.82 -6.16
N GLU A 111 13.95 3.05 -6.69
CA GLU A 111 15.22 3.76 -6.86
C GLU A 111 15.86 4.10 -5.52
N ALA A 112 15.08 4.63 -4.57
CA ALA A 112 15.55 4.91 -3.22
C ALA A 112 16.09 3.65 -2.52
N ALA A 113 15.43 2.50 -2.68
CA ALA A 113 15.92 1.24 -2.12
C ALA A 113 17.25 0.80 -2.75
N ILE A 114 17.40 0.95 -4.07
CA ILE A 114 18.65 0.62 -4.78
C ILE A 114 19.78 1.57 -4.37
N GLU A 115 19.51 2.87 -4.22
CA GLU A 115 20.47 3.85 -3.68
C GLU A 115 20.90 3.49 -2.25
N GLU A 116 19.98 2.96 -1.45
CA GLU A 116 20.25 2.40 -0.13
C GLU A 116 20.97 1.03 -0.20
N GLY A 117 21.30 0.52 -1.38
CA GLY A 117 22.08 -0.71 -1.55
C GLY A 117 21.27 -2.00 -1.47
N VAL A 118 19.94 -1.92 -1.50
CA VAL A 118 19.08 -3.10 -1.69
C VAL A 118 19.35 -3.68 -3.08
N LYS A 119 19.65 -4.98 -3.14
CA LYS A 119 19.79 -5.71 -4.40
C LYS A 119 18.43 -6.27 -4.81
N ILE A 120 18.17 -6.33 -6.11
CA ILE A 120 16.95 -6.94 -6.64
C ILE A 120 17.35 -8.03 -7.63
N GLU A 121 17.02 -9.28 -7.32
CA GLU A 121 17.12 -10.40 -8.22
C GLU A 121 15.77 -10.57 -8.93
N PHE A 122 15.74 -10.26 -10.22
CA PHE A 122 14.55 -10.40 -11.06
C PHE A 122 14.42 -11.82 -11.61
N LEU A 123 13.20 -12.14 -12.04
CA LEU A 123 12.85 -13.41 -12.68
C LEU A 123 13.23 -14.63 -11.83
N VAL A 124 12.95 -14.57 -10.53
CA VAL A 124 13.16 -15.69 -9.61
C VAL A 124 11.95 -15.89 -8.70
N THR A 125 11.66 -17.14 -8.34
CA THR A 125 10.69 -17.46 -7.30
C THR A 125 11.23 -18.60 -6.43
N PRO A 126 10.90 -18.63 -5.13
CA PRO A 126 11.23 -19.78 -4.27
C PRO A 126 10.40 -21.01 -4.65
N ARG A 127 11.03 -22.18 -4.64
CA ARG A 127 10.40 -23.50 -4.83
C ARG A 127 10.29 -24.26 -3.52
N ARG A 128 11.31 -24.19 -2.67
CA ARG A 128 11.31 -24.76 -1.31
C ARG A 128 12.33 -24.06 -0.44
N ILE A 129 12.11 -24.13 0.87
CA ILE A 129 12.98 -23.61 1.90
C ILE A 129 13.56 -24.82 2.64
N ILE A 130 14.89 -24.88 2.72
CA ILE A 130 15.63 -25.97 3.32
C ILE A 130 16.20 -25.43 4.65
N PRO A 131 15.65 -25.87 5.80
CA PRO A 131 16.18 -25.50 7.11
C PRO A 131 17.64 -25.88 7.25
N GLN A 132 18.44 -24.93 7.71
CA GLN A 132 19.75 -25.17 8.32
C GLN A 132 19.66 -24.77 9.80
N ASN A 133 20.70 -25.02 10.59
CA ASN A 133 20.65 -24.80 12.05
C ASN A 133 20.12 -23.40 12.43
N ASN A 134 20.78 -22.34 11.95
CA ASN A 134 20.44 -20.93 12.27
C ASN A 134 20.22 -20.07 11.01
N CYS A 135 20.03 -20.70 9.86
CA CYS A 135 19.78 -20.02 8.59
C CYS A 135 18.94 -20.93 7.69
N ILE A 136 18.63 -20.45 6.49
CA ILE A 136 17.82 -21.19 5.53
C ILE A 136 18.46 -21.13 4.15
N ASP A 137 18.47 -22.26 3.46
CA ASP A 137 18.76 -22.30 2.03
C ASP A 137 17.46 -22.26 1.26
N VAL A 138 17.28 -21.22 0.44
CA VAL A 138 16.12 -21.08 -0.42
C VAL A 138 16.48 -21.60 -1.81
N GLU A 139 15.80 -22.66 -2.23
CA GLU A 139 15.89 -23.14 -3.61
C GLU A 139 15.00 -22.26 -4.49
N LEU A 140 15.63 -21.60 -5.45
CA LEU A 140 15.01 -20.66 -6.38
C LEU A 140 15.00 -21.27 -7.78
N ILE A 141 14.00 -20.92 -8.57
CA ILE A 141 13.91 -21.26 -9.99
C ILE A 141 13.84 -20.00 -10.84
N ARG A 142 14.52 -19.98 -11.99
CA ARG A 142 14.46 -18.86 -12.92
C ARG A 142 13.10 -18.81 -13.62
N MET A 143 12.68 -17.60 -13.94
CA MET A 143 11.44 -17.30 -14.64
C MET A 143 11.71 -16.72 -16.01
N ARG A 144 10.76 -16.91 -16.92
CA ARG A 144 10.61 -16.10 -18.13
C ARG A 144 9.25 -15.45 -18.14
N LEU A 145 9.14 -14.31 -18.82
CA LEU A 145 7.85 -13.65 -19.00
C LEU A 145 7.07 -14.30 -20.13
N GLY A 146 5.81 -14.66 -19.85
CA GLY A 146 4.81 -15.08 -20.81
C GLY A 146 3.90 -13.94 -21.26
N ALA A 147 2.72 -14.30 -21.74
CA ALA A 147 1.69 -13.34 -22.12
C ALA A 147 1.23 -12.47 -20.93
N PRO A 148 0.77 -11.23 -21.17
CA PRO A 148 0.13 -10.40 -20.16
C PRO A 148 -1.12 -11.08 -19.58
N ASP A 149 -1.33 -10.90 -18.28
CA ASP A 149 -2.56 -11.25 -17.57
C ASP A 149 -3.64 -10.16 -17.75
N GLU A 150 -4.80 -10.34 -17.12
CA GLU A 150 -5.93 -9.40 -17.18
C GLU A 150 -5.59 -8.01 -16.62
N THR A 151 -4.54 -7.91 -15.80
CA THR A 151 -4.04 -6.65 -15.26
C THR A 151 -2.99 -5.99 -16.18
N GLY A 152 -2.74 -6.59 -17.35
CA GLY A 152 -1.70 -6.17 -18.29
C GLY A 152 -0.28 -6.63 -17.91
N ARG A 153 -0.10 -7.28 -16.75
CA ARG A 153 1.21 -7.70 -16.27
C ARG A 153 1.60 -9.05 -16.85
N ARG A 154 2.84 -9.19 -17.33
CA ARG A 154 3.30 -10.46 -17.92
C ARG A 154 3.31 -11.60 -16.88
N ARG A 155 2.77 -12.76 -17.26
CA ARG A 155 2.74 -13.95 -16.41
C ARG A 155 4.15 -14.53 -16.25
N PRO A 156 4.63 -14.81 -15.03
CA PRO A 156 5.90 -15.50 -14.84
C PRO A 156 5.72 -16.99 -15.15
N ILE A 157 6.63 -17.56 -15.93
CA ILE A 157 6.64 -18.98 -16.29
C ILE A 157 7.98 -19.59 -15.83
N PRO A 158 7.96 -20.67 -15.02
CA PRO A 158 9.19 -21.34 -14.58
C PRO A 158 10.00 -21.89 -15.74
N ILE A 159 11.33 -21.80 -15.62
CA ILE A 159 12.28 -22.46 -16.52
C ILE A 159 12.77 -23.72 -15.78
N GLU A 160 12.18 -24.87 -16.08
CA GLU A 160 12.56 -26.14 -15.45
C GLU A 160 14.05 -26.45 -15.70
N GLY A 161 14.77 -26.94 -14.69
CA GLY A 161 16.22 -27.22 -14.77
C GLY A 161 17.12 -26.02 -14.51
N SER A 162 16.55 -24.87 -14.13
CA SER A 162 17.29 -23.63 -13.80
C SER A 162 17.40 -23.38 -12.30
N GLU A 163 17.19 -24.41 -11.49
CA GLU A 163 17.16 -24.31 -10.04
C GLU A 163 18.55 -23.99 -9.48
N PHE A 164 18.58 -23.11 -8.49
CA PHE A 164 19.80 -22.75 -7.77
C PHE A 164 19.45 -22.39 -6.33
N ARG A 165 20.47 -22.26 -5.47
CA ARG A 165 20.27 -22.00 -4.04
C ARG A 165 20.89 -20.68 -3.63
N MET A 166 20.22 -20.00 -2.71
CA MET A 166 20.74 -18.85 -2.00
C MET A 166 20.49 -19.04 -0.51
N ASN A 167 21.50 -18.77 0.30
CA ASN A 167 21.41 -18.83 1.76
C ASN A 167 20.92 -17.51 2.35
N PHE A 168 20.08 -17.53 3.38
CA PHE A 168 19.64 -16.33 4.08
C PHE A 168 19.53 -16.62 5.57
N ASP A 169 19.83 -15.62 6.40
CA ASP A 169 19.59 -15.71 7.84
C ASP A 169 18.09 -15.54 8.15
N THR A 170 17.45 -14.61 7.44
CA THR A 170 16.01 -14.36 7.49
C THR A 170 15.44 -14.21 6.08
N LEU A 171 14.26 -14.77 5.86
CA LEU A 171 13.48 -14.60 4.63
C LEU A 171 12.15 -13.91 4.96
N ILE A 172 11.95 -12.72 4.41
CA ILE A 172 10.73 -11.94 4.59
C ILE A 172 9.80 -12.20 3.41
N VAL A 173 8.55 -12.58 3.68
CA VAL A 173 7.54 -12.88 2.67
C VAL A 173 6.57 -11.70 2.57
N ALA A 174 6.56 -11.01 1.43
CA ALA A 174 5.76 -9.82 1.17
C ALA A 174 5.02 -9.94 -0.18
N ILE A 175 4.22 -11.01 -0.32
CA ILE A 175 3.54 -11.37 -1.58
C ILE A 175 2.05 -10.97 -1.64
N GLY A 176 1.56 -10.26 -0.63
CA GLY A 176 0.19 -9.75 -0.57
C GLY A 176 -0.53 -10.17 0.71
N GLN A 177 -1.77 -9.70 0.81
CA GLN A 177 -2.63 -9.87 1.96
C GLN A 177 -4.02 -10.34 1.53
N THR A 178 -4.73 -10.96 2.45
CA THR A 178 -6.10 -11.41 2.29
C THR A 178 -6.91 -11.05 3.55
N THR A 179 -8.21 -11.16 3.43
CA THR A 179 -9.17 -10.84 4.50
C THR A 179 -9.16 -11.93 5.58
N ASP A 180 -9.47 -11.53 6.81
CA ASP A 180 -9.72 -12.44 7.94
C ASP A 180 -11.13 -12.17 8.47
N ILE A 181 -12.13 -12.44 7.63
CA ILE A 181 -13.54 -12.18 7.94
C ILE A 181 -14.07 -13.33 8.80
N PRO A 182 -14.56 -13.06 10.02
CA PRO A 182 -15.16 -14.10 10.87
C PRO A 182 -16.37 -14.76 10.19
N GLU A 183 -16.49 -16.08 10.30
CA GLU A 183 -17.65 -16.82 9.75
C GLU A 183 -18.97 -16.30 10.32
N GLY A 184 -18.99 -15.87 11.59
CA GLY A 184 -20.14 -15.28 12.26
C GLY A 184 -20.64 -13.95 11.66
N PHE A 185 -19.96 -13.42 10.64
CA PHE A 185 -20.47 -12.26 9.90
C PHE A 185 -21.56 -12.65 8.89
N GLY A 186 -21.51 -13.88 8.34
CA GLY A 186 -22.54 -14.38 7.42
C GLY A 186 -22.73 -13.52 6.15
N LEU A 187 -21.62 -13.08 5.54
CA LEU A 187 -21.62 -12.18 4.37
C LEU A 187 -21.28 -12.93 3.07
N GLU A 188 -21.82 -12.45 1.94
CA GLU A 188 -21.36 -12.89 0.63
C GLU A 188 -19.93 -12.40 0.34
N LEU A 189 -19.07 -13.32 -0.08
CA LEU A 189 -17.68 -13.01 -0.46
C LEU A 189 -17.48 -13.21 -1.96
N THR A 190 -16.56 -12.43 -2.53
CA THR A 190 -16.07 -12.63 -3.89
C THR A 190 -15.17 -13.88 -3.96
N GLN A 191 -14.84 -14.33 -5.17
CA GLN A 191 -13.88 -15.44 -5.36
C GLN A 191 -12.48 -15.16 -4.77
N ARG A 192 -12.17 -13.88 -4.50
CA ARG A 192 -10.91 -13.45 -3.88
C ARG A 192 -10.98 -13.35 -2.35
N GLY A 193 -12.12 -13.72 -1.75
CA GLY A 193 -12.36 -13.63 -0.30
C GLY A 193 -12.73 -12.24 0.21
N LEU A 194 -12.91 -11.25 -0.66
CA LEU A 194 -13.31 -9.88 -0.30
C LEU A 194 -14.82 -9.80 -0.05
N ILE A 195 -15.27 -8.90 0.84
CA ILE A 195 -16.71 -8.67 1.07
C ILE A 195 -17.32 -8.12 -0.21
N LYS A 196 -18.40 -8.75 -0.67
CA LYS A 196 -19.16 -8.27 -1.81
C LYS A 196 -20.12 -7.18 -1.33
N VAL A 197 -20.07 -6.03 -2.01
CA VAL A 197 -20.93 -4.88 -1.74
C VAL A 197 -21.55 -4.35 -3.01
N ASP A 198 -22.63 -3.60 -2.85
CA ASP A 198 -23.13 -2.68 -3.86
C ASP A 198 -22.12 -1.55 -4.10
N GLN A 199 -21.81 -1.24 -5.36
CA GLN A 199 -20.72 -0.31 -5.69
C GLN A 199 -21.06 1.16 -5.43
N GLU A 200 -22.35 1.51 -5.37
CA GLU A 200 -22.79 2.89 -5.16
C GLU A 200 -23.03 3.17 -3.68
N THR A 201 -23.54 2.19 -2.93
CA THR A 201 -23.97 2.36 -1.54
C THR A 201 -23.06 1.67 -0.52
N LEU A 202 -22.18 0.77 -0.97
CA LEU A 202 -21.35 -0.09 -0.12
C LEU A 202 -22.15 -1.02 0.82
N ALA A 203 -23.45 -1.19 0.56
CA ALA A 203 -24.29 -2.13 1.28
C ALA A 203 -23.86 -3.57 0.98
N THR A 204 -23.81 -4.41 2.01
CA THR A 204 -23.47 -5.84 1.87
C THR A 204 -24.72 -6.68 1.57
N SER A 205 -24.56 -8.01 1.54
CA SER A 205 -25.69 -8.94 1.46
C SER A 205 -26.61 -8.94 2.69
N ARG A 206 -26.21 -8.28 3.79
CA ARG A 206 -26.99 -8.17 5.03
C ARG A 206 -27.54 -6.76 5.22
N GLU A 207 -28.83 -6.66 5.52
CA GLU A 207 -29.49 -5.39 5.80
C GLU A 207 -28.86 -4.69 7.02
N GLY A 208 -28.66 -3.38 6.92
CA GLY A 208 -28.00 -2.57 7.94
C GLY A 208 -26.50 -2.80 8.07
N VAL A 209 -25.88 -3.60 7.19
CA VAL A 209 -24.43 -3.85 7.20
C VAL A 209 -23.79 -3.33 5.92
N PHE A 210 -22.77 -2.50 6.09
CA PHE A 210 -21.98 -1.86 5.04
C PHE A 210 -20.50 -2.25 5.19
N ALA A 211 -19.73 -2.22 4.11
CA ALA A 211 -18.30 -2.52 4.18
C ALA A 211 -17.49 -1.66 3.20
N GLY A 212 -16.27 -1.30 3.58
CA GLY A 212 -15.40 -0.46 2.77
C GLY A 212 -13.91 -0.62 3.10
N GLY A 213 -13.06 0.05 2.35
CA GLY A 213 -11.61 -0.08 2.39
C GLY A 213 -11.10 -1.40 1.84
N ASP A 214 -9.94 -1.84 2.33
CA ASP A 214 -9.24 -3.01 1.79
C ASP A 214 -10.04 -4.32 1.89
N VAL A 215 -10.99 -4.43 2.82
CA VAL A 215 -11.82 -5.64 2.95
C VAL A 215 -12.75 -5.84 1.73
N VAL A 216 -13.00 -4.78 0.97
CA VAL A 216 -13.80 -4.76 -0.25
C VAL A 216 -12.92 -4.67 -1.50
N LEU A 217 -11.93 -3.78 -1.51
CA LEU A 217 -11.09 -3.52 -2.69
C LEU A 217 -9.89 -4.48 -2.81
N GLY A 218 -9.51 -5.13 -1.71
CA GLY A 218 -8.16 -5.67 -1.53
C GLY A 218 -7.18 -4.56 -1.17
N PRO A 219 -5.88 -4.87 -0.96
CA PRO A 219 -4.87 -3.87 -0.61
C PRO A 219 -4.86 -2.71 -1.62
N SER A 220 -5.32 -1.54 -1.16
CA SER A 220 -5.58 -0.35 -1.97
C SER A 220 -4.90 0.89 -1.38
N SER A 221 -5.15 2.06 -1.97
CA SER A 221 -4.60 3.31 -1.44
C SER A 221 -5.43 3.86 -0.27
N VAL A 222 -4.76 4.61 0.62
CA VAL A 222 -5.44 5.31 1.73
C VAL A 222 -6.55 6.24 1.23
N ILE A 223 -6.36 6.85 0.06
CA ILE A 223 -7.34 7.74 -0.57
C ILE A 223 -8.61 6.98 -0.95
N GLU A 224 -8.48 5.77 -1.50
CA GLU A 224 -9.63 4.93 -1.85
C GLU A 224 -10.39 4.47 -0.61
N ALA A 225 -9.69 4.12 0.48
CA ALA A 225 -10.32 3.78 1.76
C ALA A 225 -11.11 4.97 2.33
N ILE A 226 -10.53 6.17 2.35
CA ILE A 226 -11.21 7.39 2.79
C ILE A 226 -12.44 7.69 1.92
N ALA A 227 -12.31 7.55 0.59
CA ALA A 227 -13.42 7.75 -0.33
C ALA A 227 -14.59 6.78 -0.04
N GLN A 228 -14.30 5.50 0.21
CA GLN A 228 -15.32 4.53 0.61
C GLN A 228 -15.91 4.81 1.99
N GLY A 229 -15.12 5.31 2.95
CA GLY A 229 -15.63 5.76 4.23
C GLY A 229 -16.69 6.87 4.09
N ARG A 230 -16.47 7.80 3.17
CA ARG A 230 -17.45 8.86 2.86
C ARG A 230 -18.73 8.29 2.25
N ILE A 231 -18.62 7.44 1.23
CA ILE A 231 -19.78 6.78 0.59
C ILE A 231 -20.58 5.98 1.62
N ALA A 232 -19.89 5.25 2.50
CA ALA A 232 -20.53 4.48 3.56
C ALA A 232 -21.26 5.37 4.56
N ALA A 233 -20.67 6.50 4.97
CA ALA A 233 -21.32 7.44 5.87
C ALA A 233 -22.62 8.01 5.26
N GLU A 234 -22.59 8.43 3.99
CA GLU A 234 -23.79 8.91 3.28
C GLU A 234 -24.87 7.82 3.19
N SER A 235 -24.47 6.59 2.91
CA SER A 235 -25.38 5.46 2.72
C SER A 235 -25.99 4.99 4.04
N ILE A 236 -25.21 4.97 5.11
CA ILE A 236 -25.69 4.66 6.46
C ILE A 236 -26.65 5.73 6.95
N ASP A 237 -26.35 7.01 6.73
CA ASP A 237 -27.26 8.09 7.13
C ASP A 237 -28.62 7.98 6.42
N LYS A 238 -28.62 7.77 5.09
CA LYS A 238 -29.84 7.51 4.31
C LYS A 238 -30.59 6.28 4.82
N PHE A 239 -29.88 5.20 5.14
CA PHE A 239 -30.47 3.97 5.69
C PHE A 239 -31.16 4.21 7.04
N LEU A 240 -30.59 5.06 7.89
CA LEU A 240 -31.16 5.46 9.19
C LEU A 240 -32.26 6.53 9.08
N GLY A 241 -32.60 6.96 7.86
CA GLY A 241 -33.67 7.93 7.58
C GLY A 241 -33.21 9.39 7.45
N GLY A 242 -31.91 9.62 7.38
CA GLY A 242 -31.30 10.93 7.11
C GLY A 242 -31.29 11.31 5.62
N THR A 243 -30.61 12.42 5.29
CA THR A 243 -30.51 12.96 3.93
C THR A 243 -29.29 12.42 3.17
N GLY A 244 -28.30 11.91 3.89
CA GLY A 244 -26.97 11.54 3.39
C GLY A 244 -26.09 12.75 3.08
N GLU A 245 -26.42 13.93 3.61
CA GLU A 245 -25.55 15.10 3.50
C GLU A 245 -24.49 15.03 4.61
N ILE A 246 -23.29 14.57 4.25
CA ILE A 246 -22.13 14.51 5.17
C ILE A 246 -21.15 15.68 4.96
N ASP A 247 -21.43 16.53 3.98
CA ASP A 247 -20.57 17.66 3.66
C ASP A 247 -20.68 18.73 4.74
N GLU A 248 -19.54 19.06 5.31
CA GLU A 248 -19.40 20.18 6.24
C GLU A 248 -18.66 21.30 5.52
N GLN A 249 -19.28 22.48 5.43
CA GLN A 249 -18.58 23.69 5.01
C GLN A 249 -17.66 24.13 6.15
N LEU A 250 -16.41 23.66 6.11
CA LEU A 250 -15.39 24.02 7.09
C LEU A 250 -14.80 25.42 6.87
N THR A 251 -14.84 25.90 5.62
CA THR A 251 -14.32 27.20 5.21
C THR A 251 -15.16 27.78 4.07
N ASP A 252 -15.20 29.11 3.97
CA ASP A 252 -15.77 29.79 2.82
C ASP A 252 -14.98 29.41 1.54
N GLU A 253 -15.68 29.29 0.42
CA GLU A 253 -15.03 29.12 -0.88
C GLU A 253 -14.31 30.43 -1.26
N ASP A 254 -12.98 30.39 -1.27
CA ASP A 254 -12.17 31.48 -1.82
C ASP A 254 -12.38 31.56 -3.33
N LYS A 255 -13.07 32.61 -3.78
CA LYS A 255 -13.21 32.90 -5.21
C LYS A 255 -11.86 33.34 -5.77
N PRO A 256 -11.29 32.62 -6.74
CA PRO A 256 -9.98 32.96 -7.26
C PRO A 256 -10.01 34.29 -8.01
N ASP A 257 -8.99 35.13 -7.82
CA ASP A 257 -8.82 36.34 -8.62
C ASP A 257 -8.56 35.95 -10.09
N MET A 258 -9.45 36.40 -10.98
CA MET A 258 -9.39 36.15 -12.42
C MET A 258 -8.32 36.97 -13.13
N TRP A 259 -7.78 38.01 -12.47
CA TRP A 259 -6.69 38.83 -13.00
C TRP A 259 -5.33 38.30 -12.54
N MET A 260 -4.80 37.30 -13.25
CA MET A 260 -3.51 36.66 -12.91
C MET A 260 -2.27 37.55 -13.10
N GLY A 261 -2.40 38.74 -13.67
CA GLY A 261 -1.24 39.53 -14.09
C GLY A 261 -0.33 38.75 -15.05
N ARG A 262 0.93 39.16 -15.17
CA ARG A 262 1.96 38.43 -15.92
C ARG A 262 3.20 38.31 -15.05
N ILE A 263 3.62 37.09 -14.79
CA ILE A 263 4.91 36.82 -14.17
C ILE A 263 5.96 36.80 -15.28
N GLU A 264 6.85 37.79 -15.29
CA GLU A 264 8.00 37.77 -16.18
C GLU A 264 8.90 36.57 -15.88
N GLY A 265 9.39 35.88 -16.90
CA GLY A 265 10.27 34.74 -16.70
C GLY A 265 9.57 33.42 -16.31
N PHE A 266 8.23 33.37 -16.27
CA PHE A 266 7.49 32.19 -15.78
C PHE A 266 7.87 30.89 -16.50
N ALA A 267 8.02 30.93 -17.83
CA ALA A 267 8.38 29.75 -18.62
C ALA A 267 9.82 29.26 -18.37
N GLN A 268 10.65 30.09 -17.74
CA GLN A 268 12.03 29.77 -17.35
C GLN A 268 12.13 29.27 -15.89
N LEU A 269 11.02 29.24 -15.14
CA LEU A 269 11.00 28.67 -13.80
C LEU A 269 11.13 27.14 -13.89
N HIS A 270 12.06 26.58 -13.12
CA HIS A 270 12.29 25.15 -13.05
C HIS A 270 11.65 24.58 -11.79
N LYS A 271 11.16 23.34 -11.87
CA LYS A 271 10.68 22.60 -10.70
C LYS A 271 11.83 22.45 -9.70
N VAL A 272 11.57 22.80 -8.44
CA VAL A 272 12.50 22.50 -7.35
C VAL A 272 12.34 21.04 -6.98
N THR A 273 13.43 20.29 -6.89
CA THR A 273 13.39 18.89 -6.44
C THR A 273 13.31 18.86 -4.92
N VAL A 274 12.39 18.05 -4.37
CA VAL A 274 12.30 17.83 -2.93
C VAL A 274 13.64 17.33 -2.39
N ARG A 275 14.08 17.90 -1.28
CA ARG A 275 15.34 17.52 -0.63
C ARG A 275 15.14 16.21 0.10
N HIS A 276 16.11 15.31 -0.06
CA HIS A 276 16.10 14.02 0.62
C HIS A 276 17.33 13.87 1.51
N LEU A 277 17.21 13.13 2.61
CA LEU A 277 18.37 12.70 3.36
C LEU A 277 19.35 11.92 2.46
N PRO A 278 20.67 12.01 2.65
CA PRO A 278 21.63 11.20 1.89
C PRO A 278 21.45 9.69 2.16
N PRO A 279 21.63 8.80 1.17
CA PRO A 279 21.41 7.35 1.34
C PRO A 279 22.16 6.71 2.51
N LEU A 280 23.38 7.18 2.81
CA LEU A 280 24.16 6.67 3.95
C LEU A 280 23.54 7.00 5.30
N GLN A 281 22.80 8.12 5.41
CA GLN A 281 22.09 8.49 6.64
C GLN A 281 20.75 7.75 6.73
N ARG A 282 20.03 7.58 5.61
CA ARG A 282 18.74 6.84 5.54
C ARG A 282 18.81 5.42 6.10
N LYS A 283 19.97 4.75 5.95
CA LYS A 283 20.21 3.39 6.46
C LYS A 283 20.49 3.32 7.95
N MET A 284 20.79 4.44 8.60
CA MET A 284 21.29 4.43 9.98
C MET A 284 20.24 4.92 10.99
N ASN A 285 19.09 5.41 10.51
CA ASN A 285 18.05 5.97 11.36
C ASN A 285 16.66 5.79 10.74
N PHE A 286 15.65 6.23 11.49
CA PHE A 286 14.24 6.30 11.08
C PHE A 286 13.79 7.76 10.97
N GLU A 287 14.71 8.68 10.67
CA GLU A 287 14.37 10.08 10.44
C GLU A 287 13.61 10.24 9.12
N GLU A 288 12.85 11.33 9.01
CA GLU A 288 12.10 11.65 7.81
C GLU A 288 13.05 11.81 6.61
N VAL A 289 12.81 11.01 5.56
CA VAL A 289 13.69 10.98 4.39
C VAL A 289 13.40 12.16 3.47
N GLU A 290 12.13 12.50 3.27
CA GLU A 290 11.68 13.65 2.48
C GLU A 290 11.62 14.90 3.36
N LEU A 291 12.63 15.77 3.27
CA LEU A 291 12.75 16.95 4.14
C LEU A 291 11.86 18.12 3.69
N GLY A 292 11.01 17.90 2.68
CA GLY A 292 10.17 18.92 2.06
C GLY A 292 10.97 20.10 1.50
N TYR A 293 10.24 21.20 1.32
CA TYR A 293 10.77 22.47 0.85
C TYR A 293 11.08 23.41 2.02
N THR A 294 12.09 24.28 1.86
CA THR A 294 12.15 25.48 2.70
C THR A 294 10.99 26.41 2.39
N GLU A 295 10.74 27.41 3.24
CA GLU A 295 9.72 28.43 2.98
C GLU A 295 9.95 29.11 1.61
N GLU A 296 11.20 29.43 1.28
CA GLU A 296 11.57 30.05 0.01
C GLU A 296 11.32 29.12 -1.19
N GLU A 297 11.68 27.84 -1.06
CA GLU A 297 11.44 26.83 -2.10
C GLU A 297 9.94 26.57 -2.29
N ALA A 298 9.17 26.52 -1.20
CA ALA A 298 7.72 26.36 -1.23
C ALA A 298 7.04 27.55 -1.92
N VAL A 299 7.47 28.77 -1.62
CA VAL A 299 7.00 29.99 -2.30
C VAL A 299 7.37 29.96 -3.79
N ALA A 300 8.60 29.57 -4.13
CA ALA A 300 9.03 29.46 -5.52
C ALA A 300 8.19 28.45 -6.32
N GLU A 301 7.88 27.30 -5.72
CA GLU A 301 7.04 26.28 -6.35
C GLU A 301 5.56 26.72 -6.43
N ALA A 302 5.06 27.44 -5.43
CA ALA A 302 3.71 28.03 -5.46
C ALA A 302 3.55 29.09 -6.56
N ILE A 303 4.59 29.91 -6.80
CA ILE A 303 4.62 30.90 -7.88
C ILE A 303 4.56 30.23 -9.27
N ARG A 304 5.03 28.97 -9.39
CA ARG A 304 4.96 28.17 -10.62
C ARG A 304 3.57 27.57 -10.89
N CYS A 305 2.58 27.80 -10.01
CA CYS A 305 1.22 27.28 -10.18
C CYS A 305 0.60 27.77 -11.49
N LEU A 306 0.10 26.83 -12.30
CA LEU A 306 -0.58 27.11 -13.58
C LEU A 306 -2.03 27.58 -13.41
N ARG A 307 -2.52 27.72 -12.17
CA ARG A 307 -3.86 28.19 -11.81
C ARG A 307 -4.98 27.50 -12.60
N CYS A 308 -4.95 26.17 -12.61
CA CYS A 308 -5.97 25.36 -13.30
C CYS A 308 -7.38 25.54 -12.70
N ASP A 309 -7.49 26.03 -11.47
CA ASP A 309 -8.72 26.47 -10.79
C ASP A 309 -9.48 27.53 -11.59
N LEU A 310 -8.79 28.47 -12.25
CA LEU A 310 -9.44 29.53 -13.02
C LEU A 310 -10.16 29.03 -14.26
N ARG A 311 -9.82 27.83 -14.75
CA ARG A 311 -10.46 27.24 -15.92
C ARG A 311 -11.97 27.09 -15.73
N PHE A 312 -12.42 26.79 -14.51
CA PHE A 312 -13.85 26.63 -14.19
C PHE A 312 -14.64 27.94 -14.28
N TYR A 313 -13.97 29.09 -14.25
CA TYR A 313 -14.58 30.42 -14.32
C TYR A 313 -14.47 31.07 -15.72
N LEU A 314 -13.50 30.64 -16.53
CA LEU A 314 -13.20 31.27 -17.83
C LEU A 314 -13.95 30.64 -19.02
N SER A 315 -14.33 29.36 -18.98
CA SER A 315 -15.02 28.69 -20.09
C SER A 315 -15.74 27.40 -19.64
N PRO A 316 -16.92 27.06 -20.19
CA PRO A 316 -17.56 25.77 -19.95
C PRO A 316 -16.61 24.61 -20.34
N PRO A 317 -16.45 23.57 -19.50
CA PRO A 317 -15.44 22.55 -19.74
C PRO A 317 -15.77 21.72 -20.99
N LEU A 318 -15.12 22.03 -22.11
CA LEU A 318 -15.29 21.31 -23.38
C LEU A 318 -14.60 19.93 -23.43
N ARG A 319 -13.73 19.60 -22.46
CA ARG A 319 -13.09 18.30 -22.17
C ARG A 319 -12.10 18.48 -21.03
N THR A 320 -12.27 17.72 -19.95
CA THR A 320 -11.38 17.75 -18.77
C THR A 320 -9.98 17.29 -19.15
N ILE A 321 -8.97 18.14 -18.94
CA ILE A 321 -7.56 17.70 -18.91
C ILE A 321 -7.19 17.81 -17.44
N ILE A 322 -7.12 16.67 -16.77
CA ILE A 322 -6.59 16.56 -15.42
C ILE A 322 -5.08 16.54 -15.57
N CYS A 323 -4.39 17.52 -15.00
CA CYS A 323 -2.94 17.44 -14.83
C CYS A 323 -2.67 16.48 -13.67
N GLY A 324 -2.46 15.21 -13.98
CA GLY A 324 -1.66 14.35 -13.11
C GLY A 324 -0.22 14.82 -13.26
N GLY A 325 0.36 15.34 -12.18
CA GLY A 325 1.79 15.62 -12.14
C GLY A 325 2.57 14.32 -12.31
N ASN A 326 2.89 13.98 -13.55
CA ASN A 326 3.98 13.09 -13.95
C ASN A 326 4.13 13.20 -15.47
N SER A 327 5.10 14.01 -15.87
CA SER A 327 5.81 13.94 -17.14
C SER A 327 7.29 14.00 -16.85
#